data_AF-A0A409X297-F1
#
_entry.id   AF-A0A409X297-F1
#
_cell.length_a   1.000
_cell.length_b   1.000
_cell.length_c   1.000
_cell.angle_alpha   90.00
_cell.angle_beta   90.00
_cell.angle_gamma   90.00
#
_symmetry.space_group_name_H-M   'P 1'
#
loop_
_entity.id
_entity.type
_entity.pdbx_description
1 polymer ?
#
loop_
_entity_poly.entity_id
_entity_poly.type
_entity_poly.pdbx_seq_one_letter_code
_entity_poly.pdbx_strand_id
1 'polypeptide(L)' 'MSLTAESIYEASKEARNLLKEVCERKWSVVLLSAERLVSPDVDSVIRDPRFRKNLVSLGIDETHVLVPN' A
#
# COMPACT_ATOMS: atom_id res chain seq x y z
N MET A 1 -9.35 -2.17 0.56
CA MET A 1 -8.96 -0.99 1.35
C MET A 1 -8.21 -0.03 0.45
N SER A 2 -8.57 1.26 0.42
CA SER A 2 -7.76 2.27 -0.29
C SER A 2 -6.76 2.87 0.69
N LEU A 3 -5.48 2.95 0.30
CA LEU A 3 -4.40 3.45 1.15
C LEU A 3 -3.92 4.83 0.65
N THR A 4 -4.80 5.82 0.75
CA THR A 4 -4.53 7.23 0.47
C THR A 4 -3.95 7.95 1.69
N ALA A 5 -3.35 9.13 1.48
CA ALA A 5 -2.91 9.99 2.59
C ALA A 5 -4.07 10.34 3.54
N GLU A 6 -5.26 10.61 2.98
CA GLU A 6 -6.48 10.88 3.74
C GLU A 6 -6.90 9.67 4.60
N SER A 7 -6.94 8.46 4.01
CA SER A 7 -7.34 7.26 4.76
C SER A 7 -6.40 6.95 5.93
N ILE A 8 -5.10 7.19 5.76
CA ILE A 8 -4.10 7.01 6.81
C ILE A 8 -4.30 8.06 7.90
N TYR A 9 -4.52 9.31 7.50
CA TYR A 9 -4.76 10.41 8.43
C TYR A 9 -6.02 10.17 9.27
N GLU A 10 -7.15 9.81 8.66
CA GLU A 10 -8.38 9.52 9.41
C GLU A 10 -8.21 8.31 10.34
N ALA A 11 -7.58 7.23 9.88
CA ALA A 11 -7.29 6.09 10.75
C ALA A 11 -6.40 6.47 11.94
N SER A 12 -5.44 7.39 11.75
CA SER A 12 -4.59 7.86 12.85
C SER A 12 -5.37 8.58 13.95
N LYS A 13 -6.46 9.30 13.60
CA LYS A 13 -7.37 9.93 14.58
C LYS A 13 -8.11 8.90 15.43
N GLU A 14 -8.34 7.71 14.88
CA GLU A 14 -8.95 6.57 15.57
C GLU A 14 -7.91 5.70 16.32
N ALA A 15 -6.68 6.17 16.48
CA ALA A 15 -5.55 5.40 17.03
C ALA A 15 -5.25 4.10 16.26
N ARG A 16 -5.65 4.03 14.98
CA ARG A 16 -5.36 2.92 14.08
C ARG A 16 -4.15 3.22 13.22
N ASN A 17 -3.47 2.16 12.77
CA ASN A 17 -2.33 2.26 11.89
C ASN A 17 -2.52 1.32 10.69
N LEU A 18 -3.00 1.88 9.58
CA LEU A 18 -3.33 1.09 8.39
C LEU A 18 -2.12 0.38 7.79
N LEU A 19 -0.94 1.00 7.80
CA LEU A 19 0.29 0.38 7.29
C LEU A 19 0.64 -0.88 8.09
N LYS A 20 0.54 -0.79 9.41
CA LYS A 20 0.71 -1.94 10.31
C LYS A 20 -0.35 -3.00 10.05
N GLU A 21 -1.62 -2.61 9.90
CA GLU A 21 -2.71 -3.55 9.60
C GLU A 21 -2.50 -4.30 8.27
N VAL A 22 -1.94 -3.64 7.26
CA VAL A 22 -1.55 -4.26 5.99
C VAL A 22 -0.45 -5.30 6.21
N CYS A 23 0.63 -4.96 6.92
CA CYS A 23 1.69 -5.93 7.23
C CYS A 23 1.19 -7.10 8.10
N GLU A 24 0.19 -6.87 8.94
CA GLU A 24 -0.45 -7.88 9.79
C GLU A 24 -1.48 -8.76 9.04
N ARG A 25 -1.70 -8.51 7.74
CA ARG A 25 -2.62 -9.25 6.87
C ARG A 25 -4.09 -9.09 7.26
N LYS A 26 -4.46 -7.94 7.83
CA LYS A 26 -5.87 -7.62 8.13
C LYS A 26 -6.67 -7.25 6.89
N TRP A 27 -6.01 -7.09 5.74
CA TRP A 27 -6.62 -6.69 4.48
C TRP A 27 -6.25 -7.66 3.37
N SER A 28 -7.25 -8.23 2.70
CA SER A 28 -7.06 -9.14 1.55
C SER A 28 -6.70 -8.41 0.25
N VAL A 29 -7.14 -7.15 0.12
CA VAL A 29 -6.88 -6.29 -1.04
C VAL A 29 -6.56 -4.88 -0.58
N VAL A 30 -5.43 -4.36 -1.05
CA VAL A 30 -4.95 -2.99 -0.78
C VAL A 30 -4.80 -2.29 -2.13
N LEU A 31 -5.46 -1.15 -2.28
CA LEU A 31 -5.37 -0.29 -3.45
C LEU A 31 -4.45 0.89 -3.12
N LEU A 32 -3.50 1.16 -4.02
CA LEU A 32 -2.49 2.19 -3.90
C LEU A 32 -2.53 3.05 -5.16
N SER A 33 -2.41 4.36 -4.99
CA SER A 33 -2.15 5.25 -6.14
C SER A 33 -0.68 5.18 -6.55
N ALA A 34 -0.37 5.51 -7.80
CA ALA A 34 1.01 5.45 -8.31
C ALA A 34 1.96 6.37 -7.54
N GLU A 35 1.49 7.55 -7.13
CA GLU A 35 2.26 8.54 -6.36
C GLU A 35 2.64 8.01 -4.97
N ARG A 36 1.87 7.05 -4.42
CA ARG A 36 2.18 6.44 -3.13
C ARG A 36 3.26 5.37 -3.22
N LEU A 37 3.51 4.79 -4.39
CA LEU A 37 4.58 3.79 -4.56
C LEU A 37 5.96 4.35 -4.23
N VAL A 38 6.17 5.67 -4.42
CA VAL A 38 7.44 6.34 -4.09
C VAL A 38 7.48 6.88 -2.66
N SER A 39 6.41 6.72 -1.88
CA SER A 39 6.40 7.21 -0.50
C SER A 39 7.22 6.29 0.42
N PRO A 40 8.03 6.84 1.35
CA PRO A 40 8.84 6.03 2.27
C PRO A 40 8.02 5.04 3.10
N ASP A 41 6.81 5.46 3.49
CA ASP A 41 5.89 4.64 4.28
C ASP A 41 5.46 3.37 3.53
N VAL A 42 5.11 3.49 2.24
CA VAL A 42 4.69 2.35 1.42
C VAL A 42 5.89 1.51 1.02
N ASP A 43 7.05 2.13 0.75
CA ASP A 43 8.30 1.40 0.51
C ASP A 43 8.63 0.48 1.69
N SER A 44 8.41 0.93 2.94
CA SER A 44 8.59 0.11 4.13
C SER A 44 7.66 -1.12 4.17
N VAL A 45 6.40 -0.98 3.74
CA VAL A 45 5.43 -2.09 3.64
C VAL A 45 5.84 -3.06 2.54
N ILE A 46 6.22 -2.56 1.36
CA ILE A 46 6.64 -3.38 0.22
C ILE A 46 7.94 -4.14 0.55
N ARG A 47 8.84 -3.57 1.35
CA ARG A 47 10.07 -4.23 1.78
C ARG A 47 9.88 -5.20 2.94
N ASP A 48 8.76 -5.14 3.67
CA ASP A 48 8.50 -6.03 4.81
C ASP A 48 8.48 -7.51 4.34
N PRO A 49 9.35 -8.38 4.89
CA PRO A 49 9.41 -9.78 4.48
C PRO A 49 8.11 -10.55 4.70
N ARG A 50 7.32 -10.19 5.73
CA ARG A 50 6.02 -10.80 6.01
C ARG A 50 5.02 -10.40 4.95
N PHE A 51 5.00 -9.13 4.55
CA PHE A 51 4.15 -8.69 3.45
C PHE A 51 4.52 -9.42 2.15
N ARG A 52 5.81 -9.40 1.77
CA ARG A 52 6.30 -10.03 0.53
C ARG A 52 6.02 -11.52 0.45
N LYS A 53 6.21 -12.27 1.54
CA LYS A 53 5.95 -13.72 1.58
C LYS A 53 4.47 -14.05 1.36
N ASN A 54 3.56 -13.11 1.64
CA ASN A 54 2.12 -13.31 1.55
C ASN A 54 1.48 -12.54 0.38
N LEU A 55 2.28 -11.82 -0.42
CA LEU A 55 1.79 -11.14 -1.60
C LEU A 55 1.49 -12.18 -2.69
N VAL A 56 0.20 -12.42 -2.95
CA VAL A 56 -0.25 -13.38 -3.96
C VAL A 56 -0.19 -12.78 -5.37
N SER A 57 -0.52 -11.51 -5.52
CA SER A 57 -0.56 -10.81 -6.80
C SER A 57 -0.31 -9.31 -6.61
N LEU A 58 0.36 -8.70 -7.60
CA LEU A 58 0.54 -7.26 -7.72
C LEU A 58 -0.02 -6.83 -9.08
N GLY A 59 -1.12 -6.07 -9.05
CA GLY A 59 -1.68 -5.43 -10.24
C GLY A 59 -1.16 -4.00 -10.35
N ILE A 60 -0.79 -3.60 -11.56
CA ILE A 60 -0.54 -2.20 -11.90
C ILE A 60 -1.66 -1.80 -12.85
N ASP A 61 -2.39 -0.77 -12.48
CA ASP A 61 -3.42 -0.19 -13.34
C ASP A 61 -2.81 0.89 -14.24
N GLU A 62 -3.47 1.20 -15.35
CA GLU A 62 -3.05 2.24 -16.31
C GLU A 62 -1.62 2.08 -16.83
N THR A 63 -1.15 0.83 -17.00
CA THR A 63 0.21 0.53 -17.47
C THR A 63 0.52 1.14 -18.84
N HIS A 64 -0.49 1.49 -19.63
CA HIS A 64 -0.32 2.14 -20.92
C HIS A 64 0.24 3.57 -20.82
N VAL A 65 0.15 4.21 -19.65
CA VAL A 65 0.75 5.52 -19.34
C VAL A 65 2.25 5.40 -19.05
N LEU A 66 2.74 4.20 -18.76
CA LEU A 66 4.17 3.93 -18.55
C LEU A 66 4.87 3.91 -19.92
N VAL A 67 5.29 5.09 -20.38
CA VAL A 67 6.12 5.21 -21.58
C VAL A 67 7.55 4.78 -21.21
N PRO A 68 8.13 3.76 -21.86
CA PRO A 68 9.54 3.45 -21.68
C PRO A 68 10.38 4.63 -22.17
N ASN A 69 11.24 5.17 -21.32
CA ASN A 69 12.35 6.03 -21.75
C ASN A 69 13.54 5.18 -22.18
#